data_AF-A0A7C4PZM6-F1
#
_entry.id   AF-A0A7C4PZM6-F1
#
_cell.length_a   1.000
_cell.length_b   1.000
_cell.length_c   1.000
_cell.angle_alpha   90.00
_cell.angle_beta   90.00
_cell.angle_gamma   90.00
#
_symmetry.space_group_name_H-M   'P 1'
#
loop_
_entity.id
_entity.type
_entity.pdbx_description
1 polymer ?
#
loop_
_entity_poly.entity_id
_entity_poly.type
_entity_poly.pdbx_seq_one_letter_code
_entity_poly.pdbx_strand_id
1 'polypeptide(L)'
;MTSTPQHHTQATYTRLLKKQDGFIPLSTLKKALKNEPLEFEELPPILKEIRNWKLEIRNSSEIFYNYFRGLSPWPGLWTLIPNGKRLKIIDMNFNVASYKLHVTRVQLEGKKEVDFETFNRAYRVF
;
A
#
# COMPACT_ATOMS: atom_id res chain seq x y z
N MET A 1 26.65 -31.70 -25.66
CA MET A 1 25.29 -31.21 -25.40
C MET A 1 25.17 -29.84 -26.05
N THR A 2 24.31 -29.67 -27.05
CA THR A 2 24.06 -28.38 -27.72
C THR A 2 22.94 -27.66 -26.99
N SER A 3 23.14 -26.40 -26.61
CA SER A 3 22.11 -25.59 -25.97
C SER A 3 21.05 -25.19 -27.01
N THR A 4 19.78 -25.37 -26.67
CA THR A 4 18.65 -24.85 -27.45
C THR A 4 18.35 -23.40 -27.02
N PRO A 5 18.15 -22.46 -27.96
CA PRO A 5 17.88 -21.07 -27.63
C PRO A 5 16.48 -20.88 -27.03
N GLN A 6 16.35 -19.96 -26.06
CA GLN A 6 15.07 -19.61 -25.43
C GLN A 6 14.15 -18.85 -26.41
N HIS A 7 12.86 -19.19 -26.42
CA HIS A 7 11.82 -18.43 -27.14
C HIS A 7 11.40 -17.17 -26.35
N HIS A 8 12.11 -16.06 -26.60
CA HIS A 8 11.92 -14.77 -25.90
C HIS A 8 10.50 -14.18 -26.04
N THR A 9 9.76 -14.56 -27.09
CA THR A 9 8.36 -14.13 -27.31
C THR A 9 7.36 -14.77 -26.36
N GLN A 10 7.70 -15.91 -25.74
CA GLN A 10 6.89 -16.60 -24.75
C GLN A 10 7.36 -16.35 -23.31
N ALA A 11 8.37 -15.51 -23.13
CA ALA A 11 8.88 -15.18 -21.81
C ALA A 11 7.84 -14.35 -21.04
N THR A 12 7.50 -14.79 -19.84
CA THR A 12 6.68 -14.02 -18.89
C THR A 12 7.57 -12.99 -18.20
N TYR A 13 7.29 -11.71 -18.40
CA TYR A 13 8.00 -10.62 -17.73
C TYR A 13 7.27 -10.20 -16.46
N THR A 14 8.01 -10.04 -15.36
CA THR A 14 7.48 -9.42 -14.14
C THR A 14 7.39 -7.91 -14.34
N ARG A 15 6.28 -7.29 -13.92
CA ARG A 15 6.15 -5.83 -13.92
C ARG A 15 7.24 -5.23 -13.02
N LEU A 16 8.01 -4.29 -13.57
CA LEU A 16 8.90 -3.48 -12.76
C LEU A 16 8.06 -2.55 -11.87
N LEU A 17 8.15 -2.72 -10.56
CA LEU A 17 7.49 -1.85 -9.60
C LEU A 17 8.04 -0.42 -9.75
N LYS A 18 7.16 0.57 -9.63
CA LYS A 18 7.51 1.99 -9.64
C LYS A 18 7.20 2.62 -8.30
N LYS A 19 7.83 3.74 -7.98
CA LYS A 19 7.49 4.55 -6.79
C LYS A 19 6.00 4.88 -6.72
N GLN A 20 5.37 5.15 -7.87
CA GLN A 20 3.95 5.45 -7.98
C GLN A 20 3.06 4.26 -7.60
N ASP A 21 3.55 3.03 -7.77
CA ASP A 21 2.81 1.83 -7.35
C ASP A 21 2.73 1.69 -5.84
N GLY A 22 3.31 2.60 -5.04
CA GLY A 22 3.11 2.68 -3.59
C GLY A 22 2.23 3.85 -3.15
N PHE A 23 1.72 4.66 -4.09
CA PHE A 23 0.87 5.80 -3.78
C PHE A 23 -0.55 5.34 -3.43
N ILE A 24 -1.07 5.88 -2.33
CA ILE A 24 -2.46 5.71 -1.93
C ILE A 24 -3.07 7.09 -1.65
N PRO A 25 -4.27 7.40 -2.20
CA PRO A 25 -5.01 8.60 -1.82
C PRO A 25 -5.30 8.64 -0.31
N LEU A 26 -5.21 9.83 0.29
CA LEU A 26 -5.42 10.00 1.73
C LEU A 26 -6.82 9.55 2.17
N SER A 27 -7.84 9.80 1.36
CA SER A 27 -9.22 9.34 1.59
C SER A 27 -9.30 7.83 1.70
N THR A 28 -8.71 7.11 0.73
CA THR A 28 -8.70 5.64 0.71
C THR A 28 -7.94 5.07 1.90
N LEU A 29 -6.82 5.68 2.29
CA LEU A 29 -6.08 5.27 3.48
C LEU A 29 -6.94 5.44 4.76
N LYS A 30 -7.67 6.56 4.89
CA LYS A 30 -8.59 6.77 6.02
C LYS A 30 -9.69 5.71 6.08
N LYS A 31 -10.28 5.37 4.93
CA LYS A 31 -11.28 4.29 4.83
C LYS A 31 -10.68 2.95 5.29
N ALA A 32 -9.49 2.61 4.80
CA ALA A 32 -8.80 1.38 5.17
C ALA A 32 -8.44 1.29 6.66
N LEU A 33 -8.11 2.41 7.31
CA LEU A 33 -7.87 2.44 8.77
C LEU A 33 -9.15 2.22 9.59
N LYS A 34 -10.30 2.58 9.04
CA LYS A 34 -11.62 2.36 9.65
C LYS A 34 -12.29 1.05 9.22
N ASN A 35 -11.63 0.27 8.37
CA ASN A 35 -12.19 -0.91 7.69
C ASN A 35 -13.51 -0.63 6.94
N GLU A 36 -13.65 0.56 6.36
CA GLU A 36 -14.79 0.91 5.51
C GLU A 36 -14.69 0.18 4.16
N PRO A 37 -15.81 -0.16 3.50
CA PRO A 37 -15.79 -0.80 2.18
C PRO A 37 -15.13 0.12 1.14
N LEU A 38 -14.46 -0.49 0.16
CA LEU A 38 -13.74 0.20 -0.91
C LEU A 38 -14.34 -0.15 -2.26
N GLU A 39 -14.49 0.87 -3.10
CA GLU A 39 -14.88 0.68 -4.49
C GLU A 39 -13.68 0.21 -5.32
N PHE A 40 -13.94 -0.48 -6.43
CA PHE A 40 -12.89 -1.01 -7.29
C PHE A 40 -12.00 0.10 -7.87
N GLU A 41 -12.57 1.28 -8.10
CA GLU A 41 -11.89 2.46 -8.61
C GLU A 41 -10.84 2.99 -7.64
N GLU A 42 -11.06 2.82 -6.33
CA GLU A 42 -10.17 3.28 -5.26
C GLU A 42 -8.97 2.35 -5.03
N LEU A 43 -8.99 1.14 -5.60
CA LEU A 43 -7.87 0.22 -5.48
C LEU A 43 -6.64 0.71 -6.27
N PRO A 44 -5.43 0.44 -5.78
CA PRO A 44 -4.21 0.66 -6.54
C PRO A 44 -4.20 -0.09 -7.88
N PRO A 45 -3.65 0.48 -8.97
CA PRO A 45 -3.64 -0.16 -10.29
C PRO A 45 -3.06 -1.59 -10.30
N ILE A 46 -2.00 -1.82 -9.53
CA ILE A 46 -1.38 -3.14 -9.41
C ILE A 46 -2.34 -4.19 -8.83
N LEU A 47 -3.26 -3.80 -7.93
CA LEU A 47 -4.29 -4.71 -7.41
C LEU A 47 -5.41 -4.94 -8.43
N LYS A 48 -5.69 -3.97 -9.30
CA LYS A 48 -6.67 -4.11 -10.39
C LYS A 48 -6.19 -5.08 -11.48
N GLU A 49 -4.89 -5.17 -11.71
CA GLU A 49 -4.29 -6.11 -12.68
C GLU A 49 -4.38 -7.57 -12.20
N ILE A 50 -4.38 -7.81 -10.89
CA ILE A 50 -4.45 -9.15 -10.28
C ILE A 50 -5.88 -9.74 -10.34
N ARG A 51 -6.87 -8.97 -10.79
CA ARG A 51 -8.32 -9.25 -10.74
C ARG A 51 -8.80 -10.51 -11.48
N ASN A 52 -7.91 -11.22 -12.19
CA ASN A 52 -8.24 -12.55 -12.71
C ASN A 52 -8.26 -13.63 -11.60
N TRP A 53 -7.80 -13.30 -10.40
CA TRP A 53 -8.07 -14.06 -9.18
C TRP A 53 -9.19 -13.36 -8.42
N LYS A 54 -10.25 -14.09 -8.06
CA LYS A 54 -11.38 -13.65 -7.24
C LYS A 54 -10.89 -13.00 -5.94
N LEU A 55 -10.54 -11.72 -5.99
CA LEU A 55 -10.33 -10.91 -4.81
C LEU A 55 -11.73 -10.64 -4.28
N GLU A 56 -12.24 -11.54 -3.43
CA GLU A 56 -13.40 -11.19 -2.63
C GLU A 56 -12.95 -10.05 -1.72
N ILE A 57 -13.34 -8.82 -2.06
CA ILE A 57 -13.07 -7.61 -1.28
C ILE A 57 -13.91 -7.74 0.00
N ARG A 58 -13.45 -8.59 0.93
CA ARG A 58 -14.14 -8.82 2.20
C ARG A 58 -13.78 -7.74 3.21
N ASN A 59 -12.50 -7.36 3.29
CA ASN A 59 -11.99 -6.43 4.28
C ASN A 59 -10.95 -5.48 3.68
N SER A 60 -11.23 -4.17 3.73
CA SER A 60 -10.32 -3.15 3.20
C SER A 60 -9.02 -3.09 3.99
N SER A 61 -9.08 -3.23 5.32
CA SER A 61 -7.90 -3.26 6.18
C SER A 61 -6.94 -4.41 5.82
N GLU A 62 -7.46 -5.59 5.51
CA GLU A 62 -6.65 -6.77 5.15
C GLU A 62 -5.99 -6.57 3.78
N ILE A 63 -6.73 -6.09 2.79
CA ILE A 63 -6.19 -5.77 1.46
C ILE A 63 -5.03 -4.77 1.58
N PHE A 64 -5.21 -3.74 2.39
CA PHE A 64 -4.21 -2.70 2.60
C PHE A 64 -3.00 -3.21 3.36
N TYR A 65 -3.20 -4.06 4.36
CA TYR A 65 -2.10 -4.72 5.06
C TYR A 65 -1.29 -5.61 4.12
N ASN A 66 -1.97 -6.42 3.29
CA ASN A 66 -1.32 -7.28 2.30
C ASN A 66 -0.56 -6.47 1.25
N TYR A 67 -1.12 -5.35 0.84
CA TYR A 67 -0.48 -4.41 -0.06
C TYR A 67 0.74 -3.74 0.58
N PHE A 68 0.65 -3.35 1.86
CA PHE A 68 1.77 -2.80 2.62
C PHE A 68 2.96 -3.76 2.68
N ARG A 69 2.74 -5.01 3.11
CA ARG A 69 3.81 -6.03 3.19
C ARG A 69 4.38 -6.40 1.84
N GLY A 70 3.57 -6.37 0.77
CA GLY A 70 4.03 -6.68 -0.59
C GLY A 70 4.93 -5.59 -1.19
N LEU A 71 4.79 -4.35 -0.73
CA LEU A 71 5.59 -3.21 -1.20
C LEU A 71 6.67 -2.78 -0.19
N SER A 72 6.78 -3.45 0.95
CA SER A 72 7.84 -3.18 1.93
C SER A 72 9.07 -4.03 1.61
N PRO A 73 10.30 -3.47 1.61
CA PRO A 73 10.65 -2.08 1.96
C PRO A 73 10.53 -1.08 0.80
N TRP A 74 10.47 -1.57 -0.44
CA TRP A 74 10.40 -0.78 -1.66
C TRP A 74 9.30 -1.29 -2.60
N PRO A 75 8.48 -0.41 -3.21
CA PRO A 75 8.52 1.06 -3.17
C PRO A 75 8.05 1.70 -1.85
N GLY A 76 7.44 0.90 -0.97
CA GLY A 76 6.81 1.32 0.28
C GLY A 76 5.50 2.07 0.05
N LEU A 77 4.61 2.06 1.05
CA LEU A 77 3.36 2.82 0.98
C LEU A 77 3.57 4.28 1.34
N TRP A 78 2.88 5.16 0.63
CA TRP A 78 2.90 6.58 0.91
C TRP A 78 1.65 7.29 0.42
N THR A 79 1.34 8.41 1.05
CA THR A 79 0.22 9.28 0.69
C THR A 79 0.66 10.74 0.62
N LEU A 80 -0.21 11.59 0.08
CA LEU A 80 -0.06 13.04 0.10
C LEU A 80 -0.97 13.62 1.17
N ILE A 81 -0.40 14.42 2.06
CA ILE A 81 -1.16 15.13 3.10
C ILE A 81 -1.55 16.53 2.60
N PRO A 82 -2.52 17.23 3.23
CA PRO A 82 -3.05 18.50 2.73
C PRO A 82 -2.02 19.62 2.53
N ASN A 83 -0.86 19.55 3.20
CA ASN A 83 0.23 20.50 3.02
C ASN A 83 1.12 20.21 1.78
N GLY A 84 0.72 19.25 0.94
CA GLY A 84 1.45 18.86 -0.28
C GLY A 84 2.65 17.94 -0.05
N LYS A 85 3.01 17.62 1.20
CA LYS A 85 4.14 16.74 1.51
C LYS A 85 3.76 15.27 1.43
N ARG A 86 4.77 14.45 1.15
CA ARG A 86 4.64 12.99 1.19
C ARG A 86 4.74 12.46 2.63
N LEU A 87 3.81 11.60 3.00
CA LEU A 87 3.85 10.81 4.23
C LEU A 87 4.08 9.34 3.86
N LYS A 88 5.25 8.79 4.20
CA LYS A 88 5.54 7.36 4.04
C LYS A 88 5.05 6.59 5.25
N ILE A 89 4.42 5.45 5.02
CA ILE A 89 4.05 4.49 6.05
C ILE A 89 5.25 3.56 6.24
N ILE A 90 5.82 3.55 7.44
CA ILE A 90 7.03 2.80 7.75
C ILE A 90 6.67 1.45 8.36
N ASP A 91 5.71 1.45 9.27
CA ASP A 91 5.33 0.25 10.00
C ASP A 91 3.82 0.24 10.29
N MET A 92 3.25 -0.95 10.26
CA MET A 92 1.82 -1.19 10.31
C MET A 92 1.54 -2.60 10.83
N ASN A 93 0.55 -2.71 11.71
CA ASN A 93 0.05 -3.96 12.26
C ASN A 93 -1.41 -4.16 11.85
N PHE A 94 -1.80 -5.43 11.71
CA PHE A 94 -3.17 -5.83 11.40
C PHE A 94 -3.65 -6.86 12.41
N ASN A 95 -4.78 -6.58 13.06
CA ASN A 95 -5.45 -7.53 13.93
C ASN A 95 -6.47 -8.32 13.12
N VAL A 96 -6.20 -9.61 12.91
CA VAL A 96 -7.03 -10.52 12.13
C VAL A 96 -8.40 -10.77 12.79
N ALA A 97 -8.47 -10.81 14.12
CA ALA A 97 -9.71 -11.09 14.84
C ALA A 97 -10.71 -9.92 14.77
N SER A 98 -10.21 -8.67 14.76
CA SER A 98 -11.04 -7.46 14.72
C SER A 98 -11.03 -6.76 13.36
N TYR A 99 -10.34 -7.30 12.36
CA TYR A 99 -10.09 -6.66 11.06
C TYR A 99 -9.62 -5.21 11.16
N LYS A 100 -8.76 -4.91 12.15
CA LYS A 100 -8.34 -3.54 12.45
C LYS A 100 -6.90 -3.31 12.00
N LEU A 101 -6.72 -2.29 11.17
CA LEU A 101 -5.41 -1.80 10.75
C LEU A 101 -4.90 -0.74 11.74
N HIS A 102 -3.64 -0.86 12.14
CA HIS A 102 -2.98 0.10 13.03
C HIS A 102 -1.62 0.48 12.49
N VAL A 103 -1.47 1.75 12.08
CA VAL A 103 -0.18 2.30 11.68
C VAL A 103 0.59 2.69 12.93
N THR A 104 1.79 2.16 13.09
CA THR A 104 2.66 2.44 14.26
C THR A 104 3.60 3.58 13.95
N ARG A 105 4.26 3.57 12.79
CA ARG A 105 5.31 4.53 12.44
C ARG A 105 5.14 5.11 11.05
N VAL A 106 5.43 6.40 10.95
CA VAL A 106 5.36 7.16 9.69
C VAL A 106 6.58 8.05 9.53
N GLN A 107 6.87 8.43 8.30
CA GLN A 107 7.92 9.38 7.98
C GLN A 107 7.36 10.48 7.08
N LEU A 108 7.36 11.71 7.57
CA LEU A 108 7.09 12.88 6.76
C LEU A 108 8.33 13.21 5.91
N GLU A 109 8.10 13.66 4.68
CA GLU A 109 9.15 14.11 3.78
C GLU A 109 10.11 15.12 4.42
N GLY A 110 11.42 14.82 4.33
CA GLY A 110 12.49 15.63 4.92
C GLY A 110 12.60 15.55 6.44
N LYS A 111 11.87 14.65 7.11
CA LYS A 111 11.93 14.42 8.55
C LYS A 111 12.34 12.98 8.88
N LYS A 112 12.74 12.77 10.13
CA LYS A 112 12.95 11.41 10.67
C LYS A 112 11.59 10.73 10.89
N GLU A 113 11.63 9.40 10.94
CA GLU A 113 10.49 8.58 11.33
C GLU A 113 10.01 8.92 12.74
N VAL A 114 8.70 8.93 12.93
CA VAL A 114 8.03 9.23 14.20
C VAL A 114 6.84 8.29 14.38
N ASP A 115 6.39 8.14 15.63
CA ASP A 115 5.18 7.39 15.93
C ASP A 115 3.95 8.07 15.33
N PHE A 116 3.00 7.27 14.86
CA PHE A 116 1.79 7.74 14.20
C PHE A 116 0.93 8.64 15.10
N GLU A 117 0.88 8.34 16.40
CA GLU A 117 0.17 9.15 17.38
C GLU A 117 0.80 10.54 17.53
N THR A 118 2.14 10.59 17.66
CA THR A 118 2.90 11.85 17.73
C THR A 118 2.69 12.70 16.46
N PHE A 119 2.70 12.05 15.30
CA PHE A 119 2.38 12.71 14.03
C PHE A 119 0.96 13.30 14.04
N ASN A 120 -0.05 12.54 14.46
CA ASN A 120 -1.43 13.01 14.48
C ASN A 120 -1.68 14.12 15.50
N ARG A 121 -1.00 14.12 16.64
CA ARG A 121 -1.07 15.24 17.60
C ARG A 121 -0.59 16.56 17.00
N ALA A 122 0.46 16.51 16.16
CA ALA A 122 1.05 17.70 15.55
C ALA A 122 0.29 18.18 14.30
N TYR A 123 -0.13 17.26 13.43
CA TYR A 123 -0.69 17.60 12.11
C TYR A 123 -2.21 17.41 11.98
N ARG A 124 -2.85 16.64 12.89
CA ARG A 124 -4.30 16.39 12.92
C ARG A 124 -4.89 15.97 11.57
N VAL A 125 -4.18 15.09 10.86
CA VAL A 125 -4.54 14.68 9.49
C VAL A 125 -5.55 13.53 9.49
N PHE A 126 -5.39 12.56 10.38
CA PHE A 126 -6.20 11.34 10.46
C PHE A 126 -7.27 11.43 11.54
#